data_AF-A0A933IHA0-F1
#
_entry.id   AF-A0A933IHA0-F1
#
_cell.length_a   1.000
_cell.length_b   1.000
_cell.length_c   1.000
_cell.angle_alpha   90.00
_cell.angle_beta   90.00
_cell.angle_gamma   90.00
#
_symmetry.space_group_name_H-M   'P 1'
#
loop_
_entity.id
_entity.type
_entity.pdbx_description
1 polymer ?
#
loop_
_entity_poly.entity_id
_entity_poly.type
_entity_poly.pdbx_seq_one_letter_code
_entity_poly.pdbx_strand_id
1 'polypeptide(L)'
;LKEVFRRFQSQPVHRVLEQINPVLRGWVNYFASGHSSRCFAYVRDWVEKKVRRHLMRARNRPGYGWKRWSRQRLHRTLGLYGDYRVRYHGSLPKALPTR
;
A
#
# COMPACT_ATOMS: atom_id res chain seq x y z
N LEU A 1 4.83 9.56 3.55
CA LEU A 1 4.06 9.28 2.30
C LEU A 1 3.56 10.54 1.57
N LYS A 2 2.78 11.43 2.20
CA LYS A 2 2.26 12.66 1.56
C LYS A 2 3.36 13.51 0.92
N GLU A 3 4.46 13.68 1.65
CA GLU A 3 5.62 14.45 1.20
C GLU A 3 6.29 13.85 -0.04
N VAL A 4 6.47 12.52 -0.09
CA VAL A 4 7.00 11.81 -1.26
C VAL A 4 6.15 12.13 -2.50
N PHE A 5 4.82 11.99 -2.42
CA PHE A 5 3.94 12.36 -3.53
C PHE A 5 4.03 13.86 -3.91
N ARG A 6 4.32 14.75 -2.96
CA ARG A 6 4.47 16.20 -3.23
C ARG A 6 5.78 16.50 -3.96
N ARG A 7 6.88 15.85 -3.57
CA ARG A 7 8.22 16.06 -4.14
C ARG A 7 8.33 15.51 -5.58
N PHE A 8 7.63 14.42 -5.88
CA PHE A 8 7.76 13.71 -7.14
C PHE A 8 6.64 14.01 -8.16
N GLN A 9 5.90 15.12 -8.03
CA GLN A 9 4.71 15.41 -8.84
C GLN A 9 4.89 15.30 -10.36
N SER A 10 6.07 15.68 -10.88
CA SER A 10 6.39 15.64 -12.32
C SER A 10 7.26 14.45 -12.72
N GLN A 11 7.44 13.48 -11.83
CA GLN A 11 8.30 12.32 -12.04
C GLN A 11 7.48 11.09 -12.43
N PRO A 12 8.09 10.13 -13.16
CA PRO A 12 7.40 8.90 -13.53
C PRO A 12 6.97 8.12 -12.26
N VAL A 13 5.80 7.50 -12.33
CA VAL A 13 5.19 6.79 -11.19
C VAL A 13 6.12 5.76 -10.56
N HIS A 14 6.99 5.14 -11.36
CA HIS A 14 7.93 4.11 -10.90
C HIS A 14 8.86 4.64 -9.80
N ARG A 15 9.41 5.86 -9.96
CA ARG A 15 10.24 6.51 -8.94
C ARG A 15 9.49 6.75 -7.63
N VAL A 16 8.21 7.10 -7.72
CA VAL A 16 7.35 7.26 -6.53
C VAL A 16 7.19 5.92 -5.82
N LEU A 17 6.97 4.84 -6.58
CA LEU A 17 6.78 3.49 -6.05
C LEU A 17 8.04 2.94 -5.37
N GLU A 18 9.22 3.17 -5.97
CA GLU A 18 10.52 2.85 -5.37
C GLU A 18 10.66 3.46 -3.96
N GLN A 19 10.19 4.69 -3.76
CA GLN A 19 10.30 5.37 -2.48
C GLN A 19 9.22 4.98 -1.46
N ILE A 20 7.97 4.73 -1.91
CA ILE A 20 6.86 4.43 -0.98
C ILE A 20 6.80 2.96 -0.58
N ASN A 21 7.17 2.02 -1.47
CA ASN A 21 7.00 0.59 -1.22
C ASN A 21 7.80 0.11 0.01
N PRO A 22 9.08 0.48 0.21
CA PRO A 22 9.83 0.09 1.41
C PRO A 22 9.22 0.66 2.70
N VAL A 23 8.74 1.90 2.65
CA VAL A 23 8.07 2.56 3.80
C VAL A 23 6.79 1.82 4.17
N LEU A 24 5.97 1.47 3.18
CA LEU A 24 4.73 0.72 3.39
C LEU A 24 5.02 -0.69 3.93
N ARG A 25 6.02 -1.38 3.36
CA ARG A 25 6.44 -2.70 3.82
C ARG A 25 6.91 -2.67 5.28
N GLY A 26 7.78 -1.73 5.63
CA GLY A 26 8.27 -1.57 6.99
C GLY A 26 7.15 -1.25 7.98
N TRP A 27 6.28 -0.30 7.61
CA TRP A 27 5.12 0.07 8.42
C TRP A 27 4.16 -1.10 8.63
N VAL A 28 3.80 -1.83 7.57
CA VAL A 28 2.93 -3.01 7.72
C VAL A 28 3.60 -4.07 8.57
N ASN A 29 4.88 -4.38 8.35
CA ASN A 29 5.60 -5.36 9.16
C ASN A 29 5.63 -4.99 10.65
N TYR A 30 5.79 -3.71 10.98
CA TYR A 30 5.81 -3.22 12.34
C TYR A 30 4.43 -3.30 13.02
N PHE A 31 3.38 -2.84 12.32
CA PHE A 31 2.02 -2.81 12.85
C PHE A 31 1.20 -4.08 12.58
N ALA A 32 1.83 -5.12 12.01
CA ALA A 32 1.17 -6.37 11.63
C ALA A 32 0.61 -7.11 12.85
N SER A 33 1.19 -6.91 14.03
CA SER A 33 0.73 -7.53 15.27
C SER A 33 -0.42 -6.71 15.88
N GLY A 34 -1.61 -7.32 16.04
CA GLY A 34 -2.77 -6.71 16.70
C GLY A 34 -3.94 -6.34 15.78
N HIS A 35 -4.78 -5.37 16.18
CA HIS A 35 -6.06 -5.04 15.52
C HIS A 35 -5.96 -3.94 14.43
N SER A 36 -4.89 -3.96 13.63
CA SER A 36 -4.57 -2.91 12.65
C SER A 36 -5.28 -3.05 11.28
N SER A 37 -6.17 -4.03 11.11
CA SER A 37 -6.79 -4.34 9.80
C SER A 37 -7.56 -3.17 9.18
N ARG A 38 -8.29 -2.39 9.98
CA ARG A 38 -9.01 -1.19 9.52
C ARG A 38 -8.04 -0.10 9.05
N CYS A 39 -6.97 0.13 9.80
CA CYS A 39 -5.92 1.10 9.45
C CYS A 39 -5.23 0.70 8.14
N PHE A 40 -4.94 -0.59 7.98
CA PHE A 40 -4.36 -1.16 6.77
C PHE A 40 -5.24 -0.95 5.55
N ALA A 41 -6.54 -1.23 5.66
CA ALA A 41 -7.49 -0.98 4.58
C ALA A 41 -7.56 0.51 4.20
N TYR A 42 -7.62 1.41 5.19
CA TYR A 42 -7.64 2.84 4.97
C TYR A 42 -6.39 3.35 4.25
N VAL A 43 -5.20 2.95 4.71
CA VAL A 43 -3.93 3.36 4.11
C VAL A 43 -3.81 2.81 2.70
N ARG A 44 -4.17 1.53 2.45
CA ARG A 44 -4.19 0.94 1.12
C ARG A 44 -5.05 1.76 0.16
N ASP A 45 -6.30 2.04 0.51
CA ASP A 45 -7.21 2.81 -0.34
C ASP A 45 -6.71 4.24 -0.60
N TRP A 46 -6.12 4.87 0.42
CA TRP A 46 -5.54 6.21 0.27
C TRP A 46 -4.34 6.20 -0.68
N VAL A 47 -3.42 5.25 -0.54
CA VAL A 47 -2.24 5.11 -1.41
C VAL A 47 -2.68 4.83 -2.85
N GLU A 48 -3.60 3.89 -3.06
CA GLU A 48 -4.09 3.60 -4.41
C GLU A 48 -4.72 4.83 -5.09
N LYS A 49 -5.53 5.62 -4.35
CA LYS A 49 -6.10 6.87 -4.85
C LYS A 49 -5.01 7.88 -5.21
N LYS A 50 -3.96 8.00 -4.39
CA LYS A 50 -2.83 8.91 -4.67
C LYS A 50 -2.05 8.51 -5.91
N VAL A 51 -1.74 7.22 -6.08
CA VAL A 51 -1.07 6.70 -7.29
C VAL A 51 -1.92 6.94 -8.53
N ARG A 52 -3.22 6.65 -8.48
CA ARG A 52 -4.17 6.94 -9.57
C ARG A 52 -4.17 8.42 -9.95
N ARG A 53 -4.23 9.32 -8.96
CA ARG A 53 -4.21 10.75 -9.20
C ARG A 53 -2.88 11.21 -9.79
N HIS A 54 -1.77 10.64 -9.36
CA HIS A 54 -0.44 10.90 -9.92
C HIS A 54 -0.40 10.56 -11.41
N LEU A 55 -0.86 9.37 -11.78
CA LEU A 55 -0.93 8.90 -13.17
C LEU A 55 -1.85 9.75 -14.05
N MET A 56 -2.98 10.22 -13.51
CA MET A 56 -3.90 11.07 -14.26
C MET A 56 -3.34 12.47 -14.47
N ARG A 57 -2.68 13.05 -13.45
CA ARG A 57 -2.01 14.35 -13.56
C ARG A 57 -0.84 14.34 -14.53
N ALA A 58 0.00 13.30 -14.49
CA ALA A 58 1.10 13.14 -15.45
C ALA A 58 0.62 13.09 -16.92
N ARG A 59 -0.68 12.84 -17.16
CA ARG A 59 -1.30 12.81 -18.48
C ARG A 59 -2.25 14.00 -18.73
N ASN A 60 -2.26 15.01 -17.87
CA ASN A 60 -3.18 16.15 -17.90
C ASN A 60 -4.66 15.75 -17.97
N ARG A 61 -5.04 14.68 -17.25
CA ARG A 61 -6.43 14.22 -17.19
C ARG A 61 -7.06 14.43 -15.81
N PRO A 62 -8.35 14.79 -15.74
CA PRO A 62 -9.04 14.96 -14.47
C PRO A 62 -9.40 13.60 -13.83
N GLY A 63 -9.66 13.63 -12.52
CA GLY A 63 -10.15 12.47 -11.77
C GLY A 63 -9.09 11.43 -11.40
N TYR A 64 -9.54 10.20 -11.12
CA TYR A 64 -8.68 9.09 -10.69
C TYR A 64 -8.53 7.98 -11.75
N GLY A 65 -9.32 8.01 -12.83
CA GLY A 65 -9.21 7.01 -13.89
C GLY A 65 -9.51 5.58 -13.44
N TRP A 66 -10.53 5.38 -12.59
CA TRP A 66 -10.91 4.06 -12.04
C TRP A 66 -11.03 2.96 -13.10
N LYS A 67 -11.68 3.26 -14.23
CA LYS A 67 -11.83 2.32 -15.36
C LYS A 67 -10.50 2.01 -16.09
N ARG A 68 -9.53 2.92 -16.02
CA ARG A 68 -8.23 2.84 -16.73
C ARG A 68 -7.16 2.13 -15.89
N TRP A 69 -7.20 2.37 -14.58
CA TRP A 69 -6.23 1.89 -13.61
C TRP A 69 -6.94 1.03 -12.56
N SER A 70 -7.25 -0.21 -12.95
CA SER A 70 -7.82 -1.21 -12.05
C SER A 70 -6.86 -1.50 -10.89
N ARG A 71 -7.40 -1.93 -9.73
CA ARG A 71 -6.58 -2.33 -8.57
C ARG A 71 -5.54 -3.37 -8.96
N GLN A 72 -5.97 -4.39 -9.70
CA GLN A 72 -5.09 -5.44 -10.19
C GLN A 72 -3.92 -4.88 -11.02
N ARG A 73 -4.18 -3.91 -11.90
CA ARG A 73 -3.12 -3.28 -12.71
C ARG A 73 -2.14 -2.47 -11.86
N LEU A 74 -2.61 -1.78 -10.82
CA LEU A 74 -1.72 -1.06 -9.90
C LEU A 74 -0.75 -2.01 -9.18
N HIS A 75 -1.26 -3.13 -8.67
CA HIS A 75 -0.41 -4.07 -7.93
C HIS A 75 0.45 -4.94 -8.85
N ARG A 76 -0.13 -5.54 -9.90
CA ARG A 76 0.58 -6.47 -10.78
C ARG A 76 1.50 -5.77 -11.78
N THR A 77 1.05 -4.68 -12.41
CA THR A 77 1.80 -4.04 -13.50
C THR A 77 2.73 -2.95 -12.99
N LEU A 78 2.28 -2.13 -12.03
CA LEU A 78 3.12 -1.05 -11.50
C LEU A 78 3.97 -1.50 -10.29
N GLY A 79 3.66 -2.66 -9.69
CA GLY A 79 4.38 -3.16 -8.52
C GLY A 79 4.04 -2.41 -7.24
N LEU A 80 2.84 -1.83 -7.12
CA LEU A 80 2.42 -1.19 -5.88
C LEU A 80 2.32 -2.22 -4.75
N TYR A 81 2.90 -1.91 -3.58
CA TYR A 81 2.80 -2.76 -2.40
C TYR A 81 1.33 -3.08 -2.05
N GLY A 82 1.02 -4.37 -1.87
CA GLY A 82 -0.35 -4.86 -1.64
C GLY A 82 -0.53 -5.78 -0.43
N ASP A 83 0.55 -6.14 0.26
CA ASP A 83 0.52 -7.12 1.35
C ASP A 83 0.17 -6.46 2.70
N TYR A 84 -1.06 -5.95 2.81
CA TYR A 84 -1.58 -5.29 4.00
C TYR A 84 -2.25 -6.30 4.95
N ARG A 85 -1.47 -7.25 5.49
CA ARG A 85 -1.99 -8.35 6.30
C ARG A 85 -1.59 -8.21 7.76
N VAL A 86 -2.56 -8.42 8.65
CA VAL A 86 -2.32 -8.62 10.08
C VAL A 86 -1.76 -10.02 10.29
N ARG A 87 -0.73 -10.14 11.13
CA ARG A 87 -0.19 -11.42 11.58
C ARG A 87 -0.85 -11.74 12.92
N TYR A 88 -1.73 -12.74 12.89
CA TYR A 88 -2.17 -13.39 14.11
C TYR A 88 -1.05 -14.34 14.51
N HIS A 89 -0.30 -13.96 15.55
CA HIS A 89 0.47 -14.96 16.29
C HIS A 89 -0.59 -15.86 16.91
N GLY A 90 -0.86 -17.00 16.26
CA GLY A 90 -1.68 -18.04 16.85
C GLY A 90 -1.17 -18.25 18.26
N SER A 91 -2.07 -18.25 19.24
CA SER A 91 -1.74 -18.63 20.60
C SER A 91 -0.95 -19.94 20.51
N LEU A 92 0.37 -19.87 20.69
CA LEU A 92 1.14 -21.06 21.04
C LEU A 92 0.36 -21.68 22.20
N PRO A 93 -0.04 -22.97 22.13
CA PRO A 93 -0.66 -23.60 23.26
C PRO A 93 0.28 -23.36 24.45
N LYS A 94 -0.22 -22.66 25.48
CA LYS A 94 0.58 -22.14 26.60
C LYS A 94 1.34 -23.27 27.32
N ALA A 95 0.91 -24.51 27.11
CA ALA A 95 1.67 -25.72 27.33
C ALA A 95 1.30 -26.77 26.26
N LEU A 96 2.26 -27.61 25.86
CA LEU A 96 1.98 -28.86 25.17
C LEU A 96 1.43 -29.86 26.19
N PRO A 97 0.44 -30.70 25.85
CA PRO A 97 -0.06 -31.72 26.77
C PRO A 97 1.09 -32.67 27.16
N THR A 98 1.33 -32.80 28.46
CA THR A 98 2.26 -33.79 29.01
C THR A 98 1.75 -35.18 28.67
N ARG A 99 2.60 -36.01 28.07
CA ARG A 99 2.32 -37.44 27.81
C ARG A 99 2.38 -38.25 29.09
#